data_AF-A0AAU6JL55-F1
#
_entry.id   AF-A0AAU6JL55-F1
#
_cell.length_a   1.000
_cell.length_b   1.000
_cell.length_c   1.000
_cell.angle_alpha   90.00
_cell.angle_beta   90.00
_cell.angle_gamma   90.00
#
_symmetry.space_group_name_H-M   'P 1'
#
loop_
_entity.id
_entity.type
_entity.pdbx_description
1 polymer ?
#
loop_
_entity_poly.entity_id
_entity_poly.type
_entity_poly.pdbx_seq_one_letter_code
_entity_poly.pdbx_strand_id
1 'polypeptide(L)' 'MAMSRKHYREAAALLRTALPPKGKRQPTRSATVREIADGLASMFARDNSSFRRSTFMDAIFEDQT' A
#
# COMPACT_ATOMS: atom_id res chain seq x y z
N MET A 1 3.89 19.74 3.26
CA MET A 1 4.42 18.41 3.66
C MET A 1 3.51 17.57 4.57
N ALA A 2 2.51 18.13 5.27
CA ALA A 2 1.57 17.34 6.10
C ALA A 2 0.47 16.63 5.28
N MET A 3 -0.08 17.29 4.25
CA MET A 3 -1.10 16.72 3.35
C MET A 3 -0.62 15.47 2.60
N SER A 4 0.63 15.47 2.08
CA SER A 4 1.19 14.32 1.35
C SER A 4 1.27 13.06 2.23
N ARG A 5 1.66 13.21 3.51
CA ARG A 5 1.69 12.10 4.47
C ARG A 5 0.31 11.52 4.80
N LYS A 6 -0.73 12.36 4.80
CA LYS A 6 -2.12 11.92 5.02
C LYS A 6 -2.62 11.07 3.85
N HIS A 7 -2.36 11.51 2.61
CA HIS A 7 -2.83 10.81 1.41
C HIS A 7 -2.21 9.42 1.23
N TYR A 8 -0.94 9.23 1.56
CA TYR A 8 -0.31 7.90 1.43
C TYR A 8 -0.89 6.90 2.44
N ARG A 9 -1.26 7.36 3.65
CA ARG A 9 -1.92 6.51 4.64
C ARG A 9 -3.34 6.12 4.22
N GLU A 10 -4.08 7.06 3.64
CA GLU A 10 -5.41 6.78 3.09
C GLU A 10 -5.34 5.78 1.92
N ALA A 11 -4.36 5.95 1.01
CA ALA A 11 -4.11 5.00 -0.07
C ALA A 11 -3.77 3.60 0.47
N ALA A 12 -2.92 3.51 1.50
CA ALA A 12 -2.59 2.24 2.13
C ALA A 12 -3.83 1.57 2.75
N ALA A 13 -4.69 2.34 3.42
CA ALA A 13 -5.94 1.84 4.00
C ALA A 13 -6.89 1.31 2.92
N LEU A 14 -7.05 2.02 1.80
CA LEU A 14 -7.87 1.58 0.67
C LEU A 14 -7.35 0.29 0.02
N LEU A 15 -6.03 0.16 -0.15
CA LEU A 15 -5.44 -1.06 -0.68
C LEU A 15 -5.59 -2.23 0.28
N ARG A 16 -5.53 -1.98 1.59
CA ARG A 16 -5.77 -3.00 2.62
C ARG A 16 -7.19 -3.53 2.60
N THR A 17 -8.21 -2.69 2.38
CA THR A 17 -9.60 -3.16 2.23
C THR A 17 -9.82 -3.93 0.93
N ALA A 18 -9.00 -3.70 -0.09
CA ALA A 18 -9.02 -4.44 -1.33
C ALA A 18 -8.34 -5.82 -1.23
N LEU A 19 -7.61 -6.12 -0.15
CA LEU A 19 -7.07 -7.45 0.10
C LEU A 19 -8.18 -8.44 0.45
N PRO A 20 -8.00 -9.73 0.10
CA PRO A 20 -8.94 -10.73 0.54
C PRO A 20 -8.92 -10.87 2.07
N PRO A 21 -10.07 -11.22 2.70
CA PRO A 21 -10.15 -11.41 4.15
C PRO A 21 -9.14 -12.46 4.64
N LYS A 22 -8.69 -12.31 5.90
CA LYS A 22 -7.82 -13.31 6.55
C LYS A 22 -8.40 -14.73 6.39
N GLY A 23 -7.56 -15.67 6.00
CA GLY A 23 -7.95 -17.07 5.76
C GLY A 23 -8.56 -17.36 4.38
N LYS A 24 -8.93 -16.36 3.58
CA LYS A 24 -9.39 -16.55 2.20
C LYS A 24 -8.27 -16.19 1.22
N ARG A 25 -7.39 -17.14 0.89
CA ARG A 25 -6.32 -16.88 -0.09
C ARG A 25 -6.93 -16.65 -1.49
N GLN A 26 -6.69 -15.47 -2.04
CA GLN A 26 -6.95 -15.15 -3.46
C GLN A 26 -5.65 -14.62 -4.07
N PRO A 27 -4.74 -15.50 -4.53
CA PRO A 27 -3.38 -15.12 -4.95
C PRO A 27 -3.36 -14.02 -6.00
N THR A 28 -4.25 -14.11 -7.00
CA THR A 28 -4.38 -13.10 -8.06
C THR A 28 -4.75 -11.73 -7.50
N ARG A 29 -5.71 -11.67 -6.57
CA ARG A 29 -6.15 -10.40 -5.97
C ARG A 29 -5.05 -9.76 -5.12
N SER A 30 -4.34 -10.57 -4.33
CA SER A 30 -3.19 -10.10 -3.55
C SER A 30 -2.04 -9.61 -4.45
N ALA A 31 -1.78 -10.30 -5.57
CA ALA A 31 -0.78 -9.88 -6.55
C ALA A 31 -1.16 -8.55 -7.21
N THR A 32 -2.42 -8.40 -7.66
CA THR A 32 -2.91 -7.14 -8.22
C THR A 32 -2.79 -5.97 -7.24
N VAL A 33 -3.16 -6.17 -5.97
CA VAL A 33 -3.01 -5.11 -4.94
C VAL A 33 -1.54 -4.74 -4.75
N ARG A 34 -0.62 -5.71 -4.81
CA ARG A 34 0.82 -5.47 -4.70
C ARG A 34 1.37 -4.68 -5.89
N GLU A 35 0.98 -5.01 -7.11
CA GLU A 35 1.37 -4.26 -8.31
C GLU A 35 0.91 -2.80 -8.24
N ILE A 36 -0.34 -2.56 -7.83
CA ILE A 36 -0.88 -1.21 -7.66
C ILE A 36 -0.12 -0.46 -6.56
N ALA A 37 0.15 -1.12 -5.43
CA ALA A 37 0.90 -0.53 -4.32
C ALA A 37 2.32 -0.11 -4.77
N ASP A 38 2.99 -0.92 -5.59
CA ASP A 38 4.33 -0.61 -6.12
C ASP A 38 4.32 0.58 -7.08
N GLY A 39 3.29 0.68 -7.94
CA GLY A 39 3.09 1.85 -8.79
C GLY A 39 2.92 3.13 -7.99
N LEU A 40 2.04 3.11 -6.98
CA LEU A 40 1.79 4.25 -6.10
C LEU A 40 3.02 4.62 -5.26
N ALA A 41 3.74 3.64 -4.72
CA ALA A 41 4.97 3.87 -3.98
C ALA A 41 6.04 4.57 -4.85
N SER A 42 6.13 4.20 -6.13
CA SER A 42 7.04 4.84 -7.08
C SER A 42 6.64 6.28 -7.36
N MET A 43 5.34 6.57 -7.48
CA MET A 43 4.83 7.94 -7.62
C MET A 43 5.11 8.77 -6.37
N PHE A 44 4.85 8.21 -5.17
CA PHE A 44 5.08 8.91 -3.91
C PHE A 44 6.55 9.19 -3.64
N ALA A 45 7.45 8.29 -4.04
CA ALA A 45 8.89 8.51 -3.95
C ALA A 45 9.38 9.65 -4.85
N ARG A 46 8.74 9.84 -6.03
CA ARG A 46 9.04 10.96 -6.93
C ARG A 46 8.55 12.30 -6.36
N ASP A 47 7.36 12.29 -5.77
CA ASP A 47 6.74 13.51 -5.21
C ASP A 47 7.29 13.90 -3.83
N ASN A 48 7.88 12.95 -3.11
CA ASN A 48 8.40 13.15 -1.76
C ASN A 48 9.63 12.28 -1.51
N SER A 49 10.81 12.91 -1.49
CA SER A 49 12.09 12.24 -1.19
C SER A 49 12.18 11.62 0.20
N SER A 50 11.32 12.03 1.14
CA SER A 50 11.24 11.44 2.49
C SER A 50 10.25 10.27 2.57
N PHE A 51 9.58 9.91 1.47
CA PHE A 51 8.69 8.76 1.43
C PHE A 51 9.49 7.46 1.59
N ARG A 52 8.99 6.55 2.44
CA ARG A 52 9.57 5.23 2.66
C ARG A 52 8.65 4.17 2.10
N ARG A 53 9.06 3.53 1.00
CA ARG A 53 8.30 2.45 0.36
C ARG A 53 7.99 1.31 1.34
N SER A 54 8.95 0.88 2.14
CA SER A 54 8.75 -0.19 3.13
C SER A 54 7.59 0.12 4.07
N THR A 55 7.60 1.29 4.73
CA THR A 55 6.54 1.71 5.64
C THR A 55 5.15 1.73 4.98
N PHE A 56 5.07 2.13 3.71
CA PHE A 56 3.81 2.11 2.96
C PHE A 56 3.33 0.68 2.65
N MET A 57 4.24 -0.19 2.21
CA MET A 57 3.93 -1.59 1.92
C MET A 57 3.53 -2.33 3.19
N ASP A 58 4.23 -2.10 4.30
CA ASP A 58 3.92 -2.71 5.59
C ASP A 58 2.51 -2.30 6.04
N ALA A 59 2.14 -1.01 5.92
CA ALA A 59 0.80 -0.55 6.27
C ALA A 59 -0.34 -1.23 5.49
N ILE A 60 -0.05 -1.76 4.29
CA ILE A 60 -1.00 -2.50 3.44
C ILE A 60 -1.04 -3.99 3.84
N PHE A 61 0.13 -4.60 4.07
CA PHE A 61 0.29 -6.05 4.15
C PHE A 61 0.63 -6.62 5.55
N GLU A 62 0.81 -5.80 6.58
CA GLU A 62 1.21 -6.22 7.96
C GLU A 62 0.33 -7.32 8.55
N ASP A 63 -0.90 -7.45 8.08
CA ASP A 63 -1.90 -8.40 8.56
C ASP A 63 -1.93 -9.73 7.78
N GLN A 64 -1.08 -9.94 6.78
CA GLN A 64 -1.11 -11.12 5.90
C GLN A 64 0.03 -12.13 6.17
N THR A 65 0.98 -11.80 7.04
CA THR A 65 2.00 -12.72 7.59
C THR A 65 1.51 -13.36 8.87
#